data_AF-A0A8C4ZAV6-F1
#
_entry.id   AF-A0A8C4ZAV6-F1
#
_cell.length_a   1.000
_cell.length_b   1.000
_cell.length_c   1.000
_cell.angle_alpha   90.00
_cell.angle_beta   90.00
_cell.angle_gamma   90.00
#
_symmetry.space_group_name_H-M   'P 1'
#
loop_
_entity.id
_entity.type
_entity.pdbx_description
1 polymer ?
#
loop_
_entity_poly.entity_id
_entity_poly.type
_entity_poly.pdbx_seq_one_letter_code
_entity_poly.pdbx_strand_id
1 'polypeptide(L)'
;MATLQAALCLENFSSQVVERHNKPEVEVRSSKELLLQPVMISRNEKEKVLIEGSINSVRVSIAVKQADEIEKILCHKFMRFMMMRAENFFILRRKSVEGYDISFLITNFHTEQMYKHKLVDFVINFMEEIDKEISEMKLSVNARARVVAEEFLRNVRFEIDLF
;
A
#
# COMPACT_ATOMS: atom_id res chain seq x y z
N MET A 1 4.84 -6.61 14.39
CA MET A 1 5.39 -5.51 15.21
C MET A 1 6.93 -5.51 15.25
N ALA A 2 7.59 -6.60 15.66
CA ALA A 2 9.05 -6.60 15.85
C ALA A 2 9.88 -6.26 14.59
N THR A 3 9.51 -6.78 13.41
CA THR A 3 10.33 -6.61 12.19
C THR A 3 10.39 -5.18 11.69
N LEU A 4 9.26 -4.46 11.63
CA LEU A 4 9.23 -3.04 11.22
C LEU A 4 9.97 -2.15 12.22
N GLN A 5 9.83 -2.44 13.51
CA GLN A 5 10.53 -1.69 14.55
C GLN A 5 12.05 -1.86 14.46
N ALA A 6 12.53 -3.06 14.14
CA ALA A 6 13.95 -3.32 13.90
C ALA A 6 14.45 -2.71 12.58
N ALA A 7 13.61 -2.69 11.54
CA ALA A 7 13.97 -2.14 10.24
C ALA A 7 14.10 -0.60 10.26
N LEU A 8 13.32 0.11 11.08
CA LEU A 8 13.30 1.58 11.15
C LEU A 8 14.40 2.19 12.04
N CYS A 9 15.52 1.50 12.20
CA CYS A 9 16.74 2.04 12.80
C CYS A 9 17.56 2.78 11.72
N LEU A 10 17.04 3.93 11.29
CA LEU A 10 17.59 4.71 10.19
C LEU A 10 18.51 5.83 10.67
N GLU A 11 19.55 6.11 9.89
CA GLU A 11 20.48 7.21 10.11
C GLU A 11 20.62 8.06 8.84
N ASN A 12 20.91 9.36 9.03
CA ASN A 12 21.22 10.22 7.89
C ASN A 12 22.56 9.80 7.27
N PHE A 13 22.56 9.50 5.96
CA PHE A 13 23.73 8.98 5.27
C PHE A 13 23.93 9.67 3.91
N SER A 14 25.09 10.30 3.73
CA SER A 14 25.49 10.93 2.47
C SER A 14 25.90 9.89 1.43
N SER A 15 25.54 10.11 0.16
CA SER A 15 25.90 9.18 -0.92
C SER A 15 27.42 9.07 -1.09
N GLN A 16 27.90 7.84 -1.24
CA GLN A 16 29.30 7.54 -1.55
C GLN A 16 29.63 7.62 -3.05
N VAL A 17 28.60 7.62 -3.91
CA VAL A 17 28.75 7.53 -5.37
C VAL A 17 28.64 8.90 -6.03
N VAL A 18 27.79 9.78 -5.49
CA VAL A 18 27.55 11.11 -6.06
C VAL A 18 27.76 12.16 -4.98
N GLU A 19 28.70 13.09 -5.23
CA GLU A 19 29.03 14.16 -4.29
C GLU A 19 27.80 15.00 -3.95
N ARG A 20 27.61 15.31 -2.65
CA ARG A 20 26.52 16.18 -2.13
C ARG A 20 25.10 15.68 -2.39
N HIS A 21 24.92 14.41 -2.74
CA HIS A 21 23.61 13.80 -2.84
C HIS A 21 23.26 13.00 -1.58
N ASN A 22 21.99 13.02 -1.22
CA ASN A 22 21.39 12.14 -0.23
C ASN A 22 20.16 11.48 -0.85
N LYS A 23 20.23 10.17 -1.06
CA LYS A 23 19.19 9.39 -1.73
C LYS A 23 18.85 8.18 -0.87
N PRO A 24 17.59 7.70 -0.91
CA PRO A 24 17.22 6.47 -0.24
C PRO A 24 18.00 5.28 -0.84
N GLU A 25 18.93 4.71 -0.07
CA GLU A 25 19.81 3.63 -0.53
C GLU A 25 19.02 2.38 -0.96
N VAL A 26 17.86 2.13 -0.35
CA VAL A 26 16.98 1.02 -0.75
C VAL A 26 16.40 1.16 -2.17
N GLU A 27 16.29 2.38 -2.70
CA GLU A 27 15.83 2.62 -4.08
C GLU A 27 17.00 2.63 -5.07
N VAL A 28 18.14 3.24 -4.71
CA VAL A 28 19.29 3.39 -5.63
C VAL A 28 20.10 2.10 -5.73
N ARG A 29 20.28 1.39 -4.61
CA ARG A 29 20.99 0.09 -4.52
C ARG A 29 22.39 0.10 -5.12
N SER A 30 23.08 1.24 -5.11
CA SER A 30 24.44 1.37 -5.65
C SER A 30 25.51 0.78 -4.73
N SER A 31 25.29 0.84 -3.42
CA SER A 31 26.21 0.34 -2.39
C SER A 31 25.57 -0.85 -1.67
N LYS A 32 26.08 -2.06 -1.92
CA LYS A 32 25.49 -3.32 -1.39
C LYS A 32 25.64 -3.45 0.11
N GLU A 33 26.73 -2.92 0.65
CA GLU A 33 27.06 -2.87 2.07
C GLU A 33 26.09 -2.02 2.90
N LEU A 34 25.33 -1.12 2.25
CA LEU A 34 24.32 -0.29 2.90
C LEU A 34 22.93 -0.94 2.90
N LEU A 35 22.76 -2.07 2.22
CA LEU A 35 21.51 -2.79 2.12
C LEU A 35 21.43 -3.90 3.19
N LEU A 36 20.30 -3.97 3.87
CA LEU A 36 19.99 -5.08 4.78
C LEU A 36 19.37 -6.23 4.00
N GLN A 37 19.44 -7.43 4.58
CA GLN A 37 18.79 -8.61 4.02
C GLN A 37 17.27 -8.38 3.93
N PRO A 38 16.65 -8.51 2.74
CA PRO A 38 15.20 -8.43 2.61
C PRO A 38 14.50 -9.51 3.43
N VAL A 39 13.42 -9.14 4.11
CA VAL A 39 12.60 -10.06 4.92
C VAL A 39 11.19 -10.10 4.33
N MET A 40 10.69 -11.30 4.05
CA MET A 40 9.31 -11.52 3.64
C MET A 40 8.52 -12.14 4.80
N ILE A 41 7.39 -11.53 5.13
CA ILE A 41 6.42 -12.06 6.09
C ILE A 41 5.18 -12.42 5.31
N SER A 42 4.87 -13.71 5.22
CA SER A 42 3.70 -14.22 4.50
C SER A 42 2.71 -14.82 5.48
N ARG A 43 1.44 -14.43 5.33
CA ARG A 43 0.32 -15.08 6.02
C ARG A 43 -0.13 -16.31 5.22
N ASN A 44 -0.14 -16.17 3.90
CA ASN A 44 -0.39 -17.22 2.92
C ASN A 44 0.23 -16.81 1.57
N GLU A 45 0.06 -17.64 0.53
CA GLU A 45 0.64 -17.41 -0.79
C GLU A 45 0.24 -16.06 -1.42
N LYS A 46 -0.93 -15.52 -1.06
CA LYS A 46 -1.50 -14.29 -1.62
C LYS A 46 -1.27 -13.07 -0.74
N GLU A 47 -1.27 -13.24 0.58
CA GLU A 47 -1.07 -12.18 1.57
C GLU A 47 0.36 -12.21 2.11
N LYS A 48 1.17 -11.24 1.68
CA LYS A 48 2.57 -11.12 2.08
C LYS A 48 3.05 -9.69 2.13
N VAL A 49 4.03 -9.44 2.98
CA VAL A 49 4.73 -8.17 3.12
C VAL A 49 6.21 -8.40 2.90
N LEU A 50 6.81 -7.60 2.02
CA LEU A 50 8.24 -7.53 1.81
C LEU A 50 8.79 -6.27 2.47
N ILE A 51 9.77 -6.45 3.34
CA ILE A 51 10.49 -5.38 4.02
C ILE A 51 11.92 -5.39 3.51
N GLU A 52 12.33 -4.28 2.88
CA GLU A 52 13.68 -4.06 2.40
C GLU A 52 14.26 -2.89 3.19
N GLY A 53 15.29 -3.14 3.99
CA GLY A 53 15.96 -2.12 4.78
C GLY A 53 17.28 -1.68 4.16
N SER A 54 17.70 -0.48 4.53
CA SER A 54 19.04 0.06 4.28
C SER A 54 19.42 1.00 5.43
N ILE A 55 20.64 1.56 5.39
CA ILE A 55 21.13 2.48 6.42
C ILE A 55 20.24 3.72 6.63
N ASN A 56 19.66 4.28 5.56
CA ASN A 56 18.94 5.57 5.61
C ASN A 56 17.48 5.48 5.16
N SER A 57 17.01 4.29 4.74
CA SER A 57 15.65 4.12 4.25
C SER A 57 15.15 2.68 4.33
N VAL A 58 13.84 2.52 4.52
CA VAL A 58 13.11 1.25 4.48
C VAL A 58 12.02 1.33 3.41
N ARG A 59 11.91 0.28 2.61
CA ARG A 59 10.77 0.04 1.73
C ARG A 59 9.91 -1.09 2.26
N VAL A 60 8.62 -0.85 2.37
CA VAL A 60 7.63 -1.85 2.82
C VAL A 60 6.62 -2.04 1.71
N SER A 61 6.54 -3.25 1.13
CA SER A 61 5.64 -3.57 0.03
C SER A 61 4.63 -4.61 0.47
N ILE A 62 3.34 -4.37 0.20
CA ILE A 62 2.23 -5.16 0.73
C ILE A 62 1.44 -5.76 -0.44
N ALA A 63 1.21 -7.07 -0.37
CA ALA A 63 0.28 -7.80 -1.22
C ALA A 63 -1.00 -8.04 -0.39
N VAL A 64 -2.11 -7.51 -0.89
CA VAL A 64 -3.40 -7.42 -0.22
C VAL A 64 -4.27 -8.61 -0.65
N LYS A 65 -5.13 -9.06 0.25
CA LYS A 65 -6.07 -10.15 -0.06
C LYS A 65 -7.03 -9.74 -1.18
N GLN A 66 -7.15 -10.60 -2.19
CA GLN A 66 -8.06 -10.43 -3.33
C GLN A 66 -8.76 -11.76 -3.60
N ALA A 67 -10.00 -11.91 -3.11
CA ALA A 67 -10.73 -13.18 -3.16
C ALA A 67 -11.36 -13.45 -4.53
N ASP A 68 -11.72 -12.40 -5.27
CA ASP A 68 -12.34 -12.48 -6.60
C ASP A 68 -11.94 -11.30 -7.50
N GLU A 69 -12.42 -11.32 -8.75
CA GLU A 69 -12.12 -10.28 -9.75
C GLU A 69 -12.68 -8.90 -9.36
N ILE A 70 -13.78 -8.84 -8.60
CA ILE A 70 -14.33 -7.57 -8.12
C ILE A 70 -13.35 -6.95 -7.11
N GLU A 71 -12.93 -7.72 -6.11
CA GLU A 71 -11.96 -7.25 -5.10
C GLU A 71 -10.62 -6.87 -5.73
N LYS A 72 -10.15 -7.62 -6.74
CA LYS A 72 -8.93 -7.28 -7.50
C LYS A 72 -9.04 -5.91 -8.18
N ILE A 73 -10.16 -5.61 -8.83
CA ILE A 73 -10.38 -4.31 -9.48
C ILE A 73 -10.52 -3.20 -8.43
N LEU A 74 -11.23 -3.46 -7.33
CA LEU A 74 -11.41 -2.50 -6.24
C LEU A 74 -10.08 -2.18 -5.55
N CYS A 75 -9.31 -3.20 -5.18
CA CYS A 75 -7.97 -3.09 -4.61
C CYS A 75 -7.07 -2.25 -5.53
N HIS A 76 -6.95 -2.63 -6.81
CA HIS A 76 -6.13 -1.91 -7.78
C HIS A 76 -6.54 -0.42 -7.93
N LYS A 77 -7.84 -0.13 -8.01
CA LYS A 77 -8.33 1.25 -8.10
C LYS A 77 -8.07 2.04 -6.82
N PHE A 78 -8.28 1.43 -5.66
CA PHE A 78 -8.07 2.06 -4.37
C PHE A 78 -6.58 2.36 -4.11
N MET A 79 -5.69 1.40 -4.38
CA MET A 79 -4.24 1.63 -4.27
C MET A 79 -3.77 2.71 -5.22
N ARG A 80 -4.25 2.69 -6.47
CA ARG A 80 -3.94 3.74 -7.45
C ARG A 80 -4.42 5.12 -6.97
N PHE A 81 -5.61 5.20 -6.39
CA PHE A 81 -6.14 6.45 -5.82
C PHE A 81 -5.25 7.00 -4.71
N MET A 82 -4.75 6.14 -3.82
CA MET A 82 -3.84 6.54 -2.76
C MET A 82 -2.48 6.98 -3.31
N MET A 83 -1.89 6.22 -4.25
CA MET A 83 -0.62 6.56 -4.88
C MET A 83 -0.66 7.89 -5.64
N MET A 84 -1.80 8.26 -6.25
CA MET A 84 -1.99 9.58 -6.86
C MET A 84 -1.94 10.74 -5.84
N ARG A 85 -2.12 10.46 -4.54
CA ARG A 85 -2.06 11.42 -3.43
C ARG A 85 -0.79 11.27 -2.59
N ALA A 86 0.22 10.56 -3.10
CA ALA A 86 1.48 10.34 -2.39
C ALA A 86 2.23 11.63 -2.01
N GLU A 87 1.94 12.76 -2.65
CA GLU A 87 2.51 14.07 -2.25
C GLU A 87 1.98 14.55 -0.90
N ASN A 88 0.71 14.26 -0.60
CA ASN A 88 0.11 14.54 0.71
C ASN A 88 0.43 13.42 1.72
N PHE A 89 0.69 12.22 1.21
CA PHE A 89 1.03 11.04 1.98
C PHE A 89 2.52 10.74 1.91
N PHE A 90 3.32 11.54 2.62
CA PHE A 90 4.77 11.66 2.44
C PHE A 90 5.58 10.35 2.54
N ILE A 91 5.08 9.31 3.21
CA ILE A 91 5.73 7.98 3.26
C ILE A 91 5.27 7.02 2.15
N LEU A 92 4.32 7.39 1.30
CA LEU A 92 3.80 6.54 0.24
C LEU A 92 4.68 6.61 -1.00
N ARG A 93 4.99 5.46 -1.59
CA ARG A 93 5.71 5.38 -2.86
C ARG A 93 4.73 5.63 -4.01
N ARG A 94 5.12 6.45 -4.99
CA ARG A 94 4.29 6.80 -6.17
C ARG A 94 3.90 5.60 -7.05
N LYS A 95 4.65 4.50 -6.96
CA LYS A 95 4.40 3.24 -7.66
C LYS A 95 4.69 2.10 -6.68
N SER A 96 3.93 1.02 -6.72
CA SER A 96 4.26 -0.19 -5.96
C SER A 96 5.49 -0.90 -6.54
N VAL A 97 6.09 -1.78 -5.75
CA VAL A 97 7.03 -2.79 -6.24
C VAL A 97 6.28 -3.82 -7.07
N GLU A 98 6.92 -4.35 -8.11
CA GLU A 98 6.33 -5.38 -8.97
C GLU A 98 5.90 -6.61 -8.16
N GLY A 99 4.69 -7.10 -8.41
CA GLY A 99 4.09 -8.19 -7.65
C GLY A 99 3.50 -7.79 -6.28
N TYR A 100 3.43 -6.50 -5.98
CA TYR A 100 2.77 -5.94 -4.79
C TYR A 100 1.77 -4.84 -5.17
N ASP A 101 0.78 -4.63 -4.32
CA ASP A 101 -0.33 -3.72 -4.59
C ASP A 101 -0.01 -2.27 -4.18
N ILE A 102 0.78 -2.11 -3.12
CA ILE A 102 1.21 -0.81 -2.59
C ILE A 102 2.58 -0.91 -1.93
N SER A 103 3.32 0.20 -1.93
CA SER A 103 4.61 0.30 -1.25
C SER A 103 4.74 1.61 -0.48
N PHE A 104 5.32 1.54 0.71
CA PHE A 104 5.77 2.67 1.50
C PHE A 104 7.29 2.82 1.38
N LEU A 105 7.75 4.07 1.36
CA LEU A 105 9.16 4.44 1.40
C LEU A 105 9.37 5.37 2.60
N ILE A 106 10.02 4.85 3.63
CA ILE A 106 10.32 5.59 4.86
C ILE A 106 11.81 5.92 4.85
N THR A 107 12.17 7.20 4.95
CA THR A 107 13.56 7.67 4.97
C THR A 107 13.93 8.18 6.36
N ASN A 108 15.23 8.42 6.59
CA ASN A 108 15.71 9.04 7.82
C ASN A 108 15.00 10.39 8.09
N PHE A 109 14.71 11.19 7.06
CA PHE A 109 14.00 12.46 7.20
C PHE A 109 12.60 12.29 7.81
N HIS A 110 11.90 11.20 7.48
CA HIS A 110 10.61 10.89 8.09
C HIS A 110 10.76 10.56 9.58
N THR A 111 11.77 9.78 9.95
CA THR A 111 12.03 9.41 11.35
C THR A 111 12.62 10.55 12.20
N GLU A 112 13.20 11.57 11.56
CA GLU A 112 13.66 12.81 12.20
C GLU A 112 12.50 13.76 12.48
N GLN A 113 11.52 13.84 11.58
CA GLN A 113 10.36 14.74 11.71
C GLN A 113 9.18 14.12 12.48
N MET A 114 9.08 12.79 12.50
CA MET A 114 7.96 12.07 13.12
C MET A 114 8.46 10.96 14.04
N TYR A 115 7.67 10.65 15.05
CA TYR A 115 7.99 9.54 15.93
C TYR A 115 7.94 8.20 15.19
N LYS A 116 9.05 7.47 15.17
CA LYS A 116 9.17 6.16 14.51
C LYS A 116 8.05 5.18 14.89
N HIS A 117 7.62 5.17 16.15
CA HIS A 117 6.56 4.27 16.61
C HIS A 117 5.21 4.62 15.98
N LYS A 118 4.93 5.91 15.72
CA LYS A 118 3.71 6.33 15.00
C LYS A 118 3.74 5.94 13.53
N LEU A 119 4.91 5.92 12.89
CA LEU A 119 5.05 5.40 11.53
C LEU A 119 4.77 3.89 11.48
N VAL A 120 5.29 3.14 12.45
CA VAL A 120 4.99 1.71 12.59
C VAL A 120 3.50 1.49 12.81
N ASP A 121 2.89 2.18 13.77
CA ASP A 121 1.46 2.10 14.07
C ASP A 121 0.63 2.41 12.83
N PHE A 122 1.01 3.44 12.07
CA PHE A 122 0.32 3.80 10.84
C PHE A 122 0.35 2.66 9.80
N VAL A 123 1.52 2.07 9.53
CA VAL A 123 1.65 0.98 8.54
C VAL A 123 0.84 -0.24 8.97
N ILE A 124 0.83 -0.56 10.27
CA ILE A 124 0.04 -1.67 10.82
C ILE A 124 -1.45 -1.38 10.67
N ASN A 125 -1.90 -0.19 11.10
CA ASN A 125 -3.30 0.22 10.98
C ASN A 125 -3.76 0.22 9.51
N PHE A 126 -2.90 0.66 8.59
CA PHE A 126 -3.17 0.59 7.16
C PHE A 126 -3.41 -0.85 6.69
N MET A 127 -2.56 -1.80 7.13
CA MET A 127 -2.73 -3.23 6.80
C MET A 127 -3.99 -3.84 7.41
N GLU A 128 -4.47 -3.35 8.54
CA GLU A 128 -5.68 -3.85 9.21
C GLU A 128 -6.97 -3.30 8.57
N GLU A 129 -6.96 -2.04 8.15
CA GLU A 129 -8.14 -1.35 7.62
C GLU A 129 -8.36 -1.62 6.12
N ILE A 130 -7.31 -1.91 5.35
CA ILE A 130 -7.40 -2.09 3.89
C ILE A 130 -8.36 -3.22 3.48
N ASP A 131 -8.35 -4.34 4.21
CA ASP A 131 -9.22 -5.49 3.94
C ASP A 131 -10.69 -5.15 4.21
N LYS A 132 -10.94 -4.35 5.26
CA LYS A 132 -12.29 -3.89 5.62
C LYS A 132 -12.82 -2.93 4.56
N GLU A 133 -12.01 -1.95 4.16
CA GLU A 133 -12.36 -0.96 3.14
C GLU A 133 -12.70 -1.64 1.79
N ILE A 134 -11.91 -2.62 1.36
CA ILE A 134 -12.19 -3.38 0.14
C ILE A 134 -13.51 -4.16 0.26
N SER A 135 -13.74 -4.78 1.41
CA SER A 135 -14.98 -5.52 1.69
C SER A 135 -16.21 -4.60 1.68
N GLU A 136 -16.10 -3.42 2.28
CA GLU A 136 -17.16 -2.40 2.29
C GLU A 136 -17.45 -1.85 0.90
N MET A 137 -16.40 -1.56 0.11
CA MET A 137 -16.56 -1.16 -1.29
C MET A 137 -17.29 -2.22 -2.11
N LYS A 138 -16.97 -3.50 -1.91
CA LYS A 138 -17.64 -4.62 -2.59
C LYS A 138 -19.12 -4.71 -2.23
N LEU A 139 -19.45 -4.63 -0.94
CA LEU A 139 -20.84 -4.60 -0.47
C LEU A 139 -21.61 -3.42 -1.06
N SER A 140 -20.98 -2.23 -1.11
CA SER A 140 -21.55 -1.02 -1.72
C SER A 140 -21.83 -1.17 -3.21
N VAL A 141 -20.93 -1.81 -3.97
CA VAL A 141 -21.15 -2.11 -5.39
C VAL A 141 -22.32 -3.08 -5.57
N ASN A 142 -22.36 -4.16 -4.80
CA ASN A 142 -23.43 -5.16 -4.88
C ASN A 142 -24.80 -4.59 -4.51
N ALA A 143 -24.87 -3.79 -3.45
CA ALA A 143 -26.10 -3.12 -3.05
C ALA A 143 -26.61 -2.18 -4.15
N ARG A 144 -25.73 -1.35 -4.73
CA ARG A 144 -26.11 -0.44 -5.83
C ARG A 144 -26.53 -1.17 -7.09
N ALA A 145 -25.85 -2.27 -7.44
CA ALA A 145 -26.22 -3.09 -8.58
C ALA A 145 -27.64 -3.67 -8.43
N ARG A 146 -28.02 -4.11 -7.21
CA ARG A 146 -29.37 -4.57 -6.91
C ARG A 146 -30.41 -3.48 -7.10
N VAL A 147 -30.18 -2.29 -6.54
CA VAL A 147 -31.12 -1.15 -6.68
C VAL A 147 -31.32 -0.79 -8.16
N VAL A 148 -30.23 -0.73 -8.94
CA VAL A 148 -30.32 -0.43 -10.38
C VAL A 148 -31.11 -1.50 -11.13
N ALA A 149 -30.90 -2.78 -10.81
CA ALA A 149 -31.63 -3.88 -11.46
C ALA A 149 -33.13 -3.87 -11.09
N GLU A 150 -33.47 -3.67 -9.81
CA GLU A 150 -34.86 -3.58 -9.35
C GLU A 150 -35.61 -2.42 -10.00
N GLU A 151 -34.98 -1.26 -10.08
CA GLU A 151 -35.57 -0.07 -10.68
C GLU A 151 -35.75 -0.23 -12.20
N PHE A 152 -34.78 -0.83 -12.89
CA PHE A 152 -34.90 -1.14 -14.31
C PHE A 152 -36.09 -2.08 -14.59
N LEU A 153 -36.20 -3.18 -13.83
CA LEU A 153 -37.28 -4.17 -14.01
C LEU A 153 -38.66 -3.60 -13.66
N ARG A 154 -38.74 -2.72 -12.65
CA ARG A 154 -39.99 -2.02 -12.31
C ARG A 154 -40.51 -1.22 -13.51
N ASN A 155 -39.64 -0.45 -14.16
CA ASN A 155 -40.03 0.39 -15.30
C ASN A 155 -40.42 -0.43 -16.53
N VAL A 156 -39.71 -1.53 -16.81
CA VAL A 156 -40.09 -2.46 -17.90
C VAL A 156 -41.47 -3.08 -17.66
N ARG A 157 -41.79 -3.44 -16.42
CA ARG A 157 -43.09 -4.00 -16.07
C ARG A 157 -44.22 -2.98 -16.29
N PHE A 158 -44.01 -1.72 -15.91
CA PHE A 158 -44.97 -0.66 -16.20
C PHE A 158 -45.22 -0.48 -17.70
N GLU A 159 -44.19 -0.55 -18.54
CA GLU A 159 -44.39 -0.49 -20.00
C GLU A 159 -45.22 -1.66 -20.54
N ILE A 160 -45.01 -2.88 -20.03
CA ILE A 160 -45.80 -4.05 -20.46
C ILE A 160 -47.26 -3.93 -20.01
N ASP A 161 -47.53 -3.43 -18.81
CA ASP A 161 -48.90 -3.25 -18.29
C ASP A 161 -49.67 -2.09 -18.96
N LEU A 162 -48.99 -1.26 -19.79
CA LEU A 162 -49.57 -0.17 -20.57
C LEU A 162 -49.96 -0.55 -22.01
N PHE A 163 -49.73 -1.81 -22.42
CA PHE A 163 -50.19 -2.40 -23.70
C PHE A 163 -51.24 -3.49 -23.47
#